data_AF-A0A2A4YL69-F1
#
_entry.id   AF-A0A2A4YL69-F1
#
_cell.length_a   1.000
_cell.length_b   1.000
_cell.length_c   1.000
_cell.angle_alpha   90.00
_cell.angle_beta   90.00
_cell.angle_gamma   90.00
#
_symmetry.space_group_name_H-M   'P 1'
#
loop_
_entity.id
_entity.type
_entity.pdbx_description
1 polymer ?
#
loop_
_entity_poly.entity_id
_entity_poly.type
_entity_poly.pdbx_seq_one_letter_code
_entity_poly.pdbx_strand_id
1 'polypeptide(L)'
;MVRAKSKSSHGPSLTLDMNTRKAPEIFDHIKLAVDEDRSTTGKFVLTGSSQFTFFKNISESLAGRIGLLVLLPYEYSELPEKHRKESIYRGAFPELILKDYALFDDWYRLIY
;
A
#
# COMPACT_ATOMS: atom_id res chain seq x y z
N MET A 1 -6.94 13.98 -19.72
CA MET A 1 -6.55 12.87 -20.62
C MET A 1 -5.44 12.07 -19.96
N VAL A 2 -5.76 11.17 -19.01
CA VAL A 2 -4.74 10.36 -18.32
C VAL A 2 -4.59 9.06 -19.08
N ARG A 3 -3.51 8.97 -19.85
CA ARG A 3 -3.14 7.78 -20.62
C ARG A 3 -2.06 7.04 -19.83
N ALA A 4 -2.47 6.15 -18.94
CA ALA A 4 -1.59 5.14 -18.37
C ALA A 4 -1.81 3.82 -19.13
N LYS A 5 -1.14 3.68 -20.28
CA LYS A 5 -0.85 2.36 -20.86
C LYS A 5 0.62 2.08 -20.59
N SER A 6 0.92 1.51 -19.43
CA SER A 6 2.15 0.74 -19.25
C SER A 6 1.78 -0.73 -19.36
N LYS A 7 1.89 -1.29 -20.57
CA LYS A 7 1.97 -2.74 -20.76
C LYS A 7 3.35 -3.14 -20.21
N SER A 8 3.42 -3.59 -18.97
CA SER A 8 4.63 -4.28 -18.50
C SER A 8 4.66 -5.67 -19.16
N SER A 9 5.73 -5.91 -19.91
CA SER A 9 6.05 -7.15 -20.62
C SER A 9 6.60 -8.23 -19.68
N HIS A 10 5.97 -8.42 -18.52
CA HIS A 10 6.43 -9.37 -17.49
C HIS A 10 5.28 -10.35 -17.21
N GLY A 11 5.60 -11.62 -16.96
CA GLY A 11 4.63 -12.69 -16.68
C GLY A 11 3.68 -12.35 -15.51
N PRO A 12 2.68 -13.21 -15.22
CA PRO A 12 1.64 -12.88 -14.26
C PRO A 12 2.25 -12.50 -12.90
N SER A 13 2.01 -11.25 -12.49
CA SER A 13 2.40 -10.75 -11.17
C SER A 13 1.34 -11.18 -10.16
N LEU A 14 1.74 -11.86 -9.09
CA LEU A 14 0.85 -12.26 -8.02
C LEU A 14 0.62 -11.05 -7.10
N THR A 15 -0.61 -10.55 -7.06
CA THR A 15 -1.01 -9.50 -6.11
C THR A 15 -1.54 -10.14 -4.83
N LEU A 16 -0.95 -9.81 -3.70
CA LEU A 16 -1.34 -10.28 -2.38
C LEU A 16 -1.79 -9.09 -1.54
N ASP A 17 -3.03 -9.13 -1.04
CA ASP A 17 -3.54 -8.12 -0.12
C ASP A 17 -3.31 -8.55 1.34
N MET A 18 -2.45 -7.80 2.03
CA MET A 18 -1.98 -8.07 3.38
C MET A 18 -2.69 -7.14 4.37
N ASN A 19 -3.85 -7.57 4.85
CA ASN A 19 -4.48 -6.96 6.01
C ASN A 19 -3.81 -7.47 7.30
N THR A 20 -3.37 -6.54 8.14
CA THR A 20 -2.37 -6.72 9.21
C THR A 20 -2.70 -7.83 10.21
N ARG A 21 -1.61 -8.42 10.75
CA ARG A 21 -1.51 -9.37 11.90
C ARG A 21 -1.39 -10.86 11.60
N LYS A 22 -1.55 -11.35 10.36
CA LYS A 22 -1.70 -12.81 10.15
C LYS A 22 -0.50 -13.61 9.65
N ALA A 23 0.53 -13.04 9.01
CA ALA A 23 1.61 -13.86 8.46
C ALA A 23 2.91 -13.09 8.17
N PRO A 24 3.77 -12.84 9.17
CA PRO A 24 5.13 -12.34 8.91
C PRO A 24 5.98 -13.36 8.11
N GLU A 25 5.66 -14.64 8.17
CA GLU A 25 6.39 -15.74 7.52
C GLU A 25 6.29 -15.71 5.98
N ILE A 26 5.32 -14.99 5.42
CA ILE A 26 5.15 -14.89 3.97
C ILE A 26 6.33 -14.21 3.29
N PHE A 27 7.04 -13.32 4.01
CA PHE A 27 8.22 -12.63 3.47
C PHE A 27 9.38 -13.60 3.24
N ASP A 28 9.52 -14.63 4.07
CA ASP A 28 10.54 -15.67 3.89
C ASP A 28 10.23 -16.53 2.65
N HIS A 29 8.96 -16.86 2.43
CA HIS A 29 8.53 -17.57 1.22
C HIS A 29 8.71 -16.74 -0.06
N ILE A 30 8.35 -15.45 -0.02
CA ILE A 30 8.56 -14.54 -1.15
C ILE A 30 10.05 -14.38 -1.43
N LYS A 31 10.86 -14.26 -0.38
CA LYS A 31 12.32 -14.19 -0.51
C LYS A 31 12.87 -15.43 -1.21
N LEU A 32 12.49 -16.63 -0.79
CA LEU A 32 12.92 -17.88 -1.44
C LEU A 32 12.53 -17.89 -2.92
N ALA A 33 11.29 -17.55 -3.24
CA ALA A 33 10.80 -17.53 -4.64
C ALA A 33 11.50 -16.46 -5.52
N VAL A 34 11.90 -15.32 -4.94
CA VAL A 34 12.69 -14.28 -5.62
C VAL A 34 14.16 -14.68 -5.73
N ASP A 35 14.70 -15.39 -4.74
CA ASP A 35 16.07 -15.92 -4.75
C ASP A 35 16.27 -17.01 -5.81
N GLU A 36 15.27 -17.86 -6.04
CA GLU A 36 15.31 -18.96 -7.03
C GLU A 36 15.27 -18.49 -8.49
N ASP A 37 14.55 -17.40 -8.80
CA ASP A 37 14.59 -16.79 -10.13
C ASP A 37 14.64 -15.26 -10.03
N ARG A 38 15.89 -14.79 -10.00
CA ARG A 38 16.30 -13.38 -9.91
C ARG A 38 16.22 -12.63 -11.23
N SER A 39 15.99 -13.32 -12.36
CA SER A 39 15.96 -12.69 -13.69
C SER A 39 14.64 -11.96 -13.96
N THR A 40 13.57 -12.39 -13.29
CA THR A 40 12.22 -11.86 -13.47
C THR A 40 11.87 -10.87 -12.36
N THR A 41 11.75 -9.58 -12.72
CA THR A 41 11.31 -8.52 -11.79
C THR A 41 9.78 -8.41 -11.75
N GLY A 42 9.23 -7.84 -10.66
CA GLY A 42 7.80 -7.54 -10.55
C GLY A 42 6.88 -8.76 -10.34
N LYS A 43 7.41 -9.91 -9.91
CA LYS A 43 6.65 -11.14 -9.66
C LYS A 43 5.58 -11.04 -8.58
N PHE A 44 5.80 -10.19 -7.58
CA PHE A 44 4.92 -10.04 -6.43
C PHE A 44 4.60 -8.56 -6.22
N VAL A 45 3.32 -8.26 -6.03
CA VAL A 45 2.84 -6.96 -5.55
C VAL A 45 2.16 -7.20 -4.23
N LEU A 46 2.69 -6.59 -3.18
CA LEU A 46 2.10 -6.65 -1.85
C LEU A 46 1.36 -5.34 -1.59
N THR A 47 0.07 -5.42 -1.31
CA THR A 47 -0.73 -4.29 -0.81
C THR A 47 -1.03 -4.50 0.65
N GLY A 48 -1.24 -3.44 1.41
CA GLY A 48 -1.63 -3.55 2.82
C GLY A 48 -2.16 -2.24 3.36
N SER A 49 -3.12 -2.33 4.27
CA SER A 49 -3.84 -1.20 4.87
C SER A 49 -3.10 -0.57 6.06
N SER A 50 -2.08 -1.25 6.59
CA SER A 50 -1.36 -0.83 7.80
C SER A 50 0.04 -0.33 7.51
N GLN A 51 0.26 0.91 7.94
CA GLN A 51 1.49 1.65 7.80
C GLN A 51 2.63 1.10 8.68
N PHE A 52 3.79 0.92 8.04
CA PHE A 52 5.16 0.96 8.59
C PHE A 52 5.67 -0.08 9.61
N THR A 53 4.86 -0.65 10.51
CA THR A 53 5.43 -1.55 11.55
C THR A 53 5.94 -2.89 10.99
N PHE A 54 5.41 -3.32 9.86
CA PHE A 54 5.80 -4.55 9.16
C PHE A 54 7.19 -4.47 8.50
N PHE A 55 7.65 -3.28 8.12
CA PHE A 55 8.91 -3.11 7.37
C PHE A 55 10.16 -3.22 8.24
N LYS A 56 10.05 -3.03 9.57
CA LYS A 56 11.19 -3.20 10.49
C LYS A 56 11.72 -4.64 10.52
N ASN A 57 10.86 -5.62 10.23
CA ASN A 57 11.21 -7.05 10.25
C ASN A 57 11.51 -7.60 8.85
N ILE A 58 11.41 -6.80 7.79
CA ILE A 58 11.87 -7.22 6.47
C ILE A 58 13.39 -7.33 6.56
N SER A 59 13.88 -8.56 6.60
CA SER A 59 15.30 -8.87 6.72
C SER A 59 16.14 -8.05 5.73
N GLU A 60 17.36 -7.67 6.13
CA GLU A 60 18.35 -6.98 5.26
C GLU A 60 18.47 -7.63 3.88
N SER A 61 18.25 -8.94 3.79
CA SER A 61 18.33 -9.71 2.56
C SER A 61 17.29 -9.33 1.49
N LEU A 62 16.18 -8.67 1.86
CA LEU A 62 15.13 -8.24 0.94
C LEU A 62 15.19 -6.72 0.65
N ALA A 63 15.95 -5.96 1.44
CA ALA A 63 16.04 -4.50 1.39
C ALA A 63 16.55 -3.94 0.05
N GLY A 64 17.25 -4.74 -0.77
CA GLY A 64 17.69 -4.35 -2.12
C GLY A 64 16.80 -4.83 -3.27
N ARG A 65 15.72 -5.56 -2.98
CA ARG A 65 14.91 -6.26 -4.00
C ARG A 65 13.41 -5.96 -3.92
N ILE A 66 13.03 -5.07 -3.01
CA ILE A 66 11.67 -4.55 -2.91
C ILE A 66 11.66 -3.09 -3.35
N GLY A 67 10.68 -2.74 -4.19
CA GLY A 67 10.25 -1.36 -4.35
C GLY A 67 9.12 -1.07 -3.37
N LEU A 68 9.31 -0.12 -2.45
CA LEU A 68 8.24 0.35 -1.58
C LEU A 68 7.46 1.46 -2.28
N LEU A 69 6.17 1.24 -2.47
CA LEU A 69 5.24 2.26 -2.91
C LEU A 69 4.30 2.61 -1.76
N VAL A 70 4.24 3.89 -1.41
CA VAL A 70 3.31 4.41 -0.40
C VAL A 70 2.24 5.22 -1.13
N LEU A 71 0.98 4.84 -0.94
CA LEU A 71 -0.15 5.64 -1.40
C LEU A 71 -0.34 6.83 -0.46
N LEU A 72 -0.32 8.03 -1.05
CA LEU A 72 -0.57 9.26 -0.32
C LEU A 72 -2.09 9.49 -0.16
N PRO A 73 -2.49 10.32 0.83
CA PRO A 73 -3.83 10.87 0.87
C PRO A 73 -4.17 11.58 -0.45
N TYR A 74 -5.47 11.74 -0.72
CA TYR A 74 -5.93 12.49 -1.90
C TYR A 74 -5.36 13.90 -1.90
N GLU A 75 -5.02 14.39 -3.09
CA GLU A 75 -4.71 15.81 -3.26
C GLU A 75 -5.99 16.65 -3.10
N TYR A 76 -5.85 17.90 -2.66
CA TYR A 76 -6.98 18.81 -2.50
C TYR A 76 -7.84 18.96 -3.78
N SER A 77 -7.18 18.88 -4.95
CA SER A 77 -7.82 18.95 -6.27
C SER A 77 -8.62 17.68 -6.61
N GLU A 78 -8.23 16.52 -6.08
CA GLU A 78 -8.89 15.22 -6.28
C GLU A 78 -10.11 15.04 -5.37
N LEU A 79 -10.21 15.84 -4.31
CA LEU A 79 -11.30 15.75 -3.36
C LEU A 79 -12.63 16.29 -3.93
N PRO A 80 -13.75 15.58 -3.68
CA PRO A 80 -15.08 16.10 -3.92
C PRO A 80 -15.29 17.42 -3.17
N GLU A 81 -15.99 18.37 -3.80
CA GLU A 81 -16.21 19.71 -3.23
C GLU A 81 -16.83 19.66 -1.83
N LYS A 82 -17.73 18.68 -1.58
CA LYS A 82 -18.35 18.44 -0.27
C LYS A 82 -17.33 18.22 0.86
N HIS A 83 -16.16 17.66 0.55
CA HIS A 83 -15.18 17.21 1.54
C HIS A 83 -13.94 18.10 1.64
N ARG A 84 -13.74 19.04 0.70
CA ARG A 84 -12.55 19.90 0.66
C ARG A 84 -12.34 20.73 1.93
N LYS A 85 -13.40 21.29 2.50
CA LYS A 85 -13.30 22.08 3.74
C LYS A 85 -12.99 21.19 4.94
N GLU A 86 -13.65 20.04 5.00
CA GLU A 86 -13.51 19.10 6.12
C GLU A 86 -12.14 18.42 6.11
N SER A 87 -11.57 18.15 4.93
CA SER A 87 -10.23 17.56 4.79
C SER A 87 -9.10 18.41 5.32
N ILE A 88 -9.29 19.74 5.42
CA ILE A 88 -8.28 20.64 6.01
C ILE A 88 -8.05 20.29 7.48
N TYR A 89 -9.12 19.95 8.21
CA TYR A 89 -9.07 19.67 9.64
C TYR A 89 -8.99 18.18 9.94
N ARG A 90 -9.57 17.34 9.07
CA ARG A 90 -9.72 15.91 9.30
C ARG A 90 -8.85 15.03 8.42
N GLY A 91 -8.02 15.61 7.55
CA GLY A 91 -7.18 14.89 6.61
C GLY A 91 -7.93 14.38 5.37
N ALA A 92 -7.16 13.97 4.36
CA ALA A 92 -7.64 13.56 3.04
C ALA A 92 -7.45 12.05 2.77
N PHE A 93 -7.36 11.24 3.83
CA PHE A 93 -7.14 9.80 3.69
C PHE A 93 -8.35 9.14 3.01
N PRO A 94 -8.14 8.25 2.02
CA PRO A 94 -9.24 7.67 1.26
C PRO A 94 -10.34 7.04 2.11
N GLU A 95 -10.00 6.33 3.18
CA GLU A 95 -10.97 5.69 4.06
C GLU A 95 -11.87 6.69 4.81
N LEU A 96 -11.36 7.87 5.15
CA LEU A 96 -12.14 8.93 5.79
C LEU A 96 -13.10 9.58 4.79
N ILE A 97 -12.62 9.85 3.57
CA ILE A 97 -13.41 10.44 2.49
C ILE A 97 -14.54 9.51 2.04
N LEU A 98 -14.24 8.21 1.87
CA LEU A 98 -15.20 7.20 1.43
C LEU A 98 -16.32 6.96 2.45
N LYS A 99 -16.03 7.15 3.74
CA LYS A 99 -16.99 6.98 4.83
C LYS A 99 -17.61 8.30 5.29
N ASP A 100 -17.45 9.37 4.51
CA ASP A 100 -17.97 10.71 4.83
C ASP A 100 -17.63 11.13 6.28
N TYR A 101 -16.38 10.85 6.72
CA TYR A 101 -15.87 11.13 8.07
C TYR A 101 -16.65 10.49 9.24
N ALA A 102 -17.57 9.56 8.99
CA ALA A 102 -18.42 8.95 10.03
C ALA A 102 -17.64 8.20 11.13
N LEU A 103 -16.40 7.77 10.85
CA LEU A 103 -15.53 7.05 11.79
C LEU A 103 -14.25 7.82 12.10
N PHE A 104 -14.26 9.15 11.95
CA PHE A 104 -13.06 9.98 12.11
C PHE A 104 -12.30 9.67 13.41
N ASP A 105 -12.97 9.69 14.57
CA ASP A 105 -12.31 9.51 15.86
C ASP A 105 -11.76 8.09 16.06
N ASP A 106 -12.46 7.07 15.56
CA ASP A 106 -12.03 5.67 15.69
C ASP A 106 -10.92 5.32 14.70
N TRP A 107 -10.92 5.92 13.53
CA TRP A 107 -9.95 5.68 12.48
C TRP A 107 -8.54 6.13 12.92
N TYR A 108 -8.41 7.32 13.49
CA TYR A 108 -7.13 7.79 14.02
C TYR A 108 -6.63 6.98 15.22
N ARG A 109 -7.53 6.41 16.04
CA ARG A 109 -7.17 5.51 17.15
C ARG A 109 -6.67 4.13 16.71
N LEU A 110 -7.00 3.71 15.50
CA LEU A 110 -6.57 2.40 14.97
C LEU A 110 -5.23 2.47 14.26
N ILE A 111 -4.78 3.67 13.89
CA ILE A 111 -3.58 3.91 13.08
C ILE A 111 -2.40 4.37 13.93
N TYR A 112 -2.64 5.02 15.07
CA TYR A 112 -1.65 5.43 16.06
C TYR A 112 -1.72 4.54 17.31
#